data_AF-X1J7E1-F1
#
_entry.id   AF-X1J7E1-F1
#
_cell.length_a   1.000
_cell.length_b   1.000
_cell.length_c   1.000
_cell.angle_alpha   90.00
_cell.angle_beta   90.00
_cell.angle_gamma   90.00
#
_symmetry.space_group_name_H-M   'P 1'
#
loop_
_entity.id
_entity.type
_entity.pdbx_description
1 polymer ?
#
loop_
_entity_poly.entity_id
_entity_poly.type
_entity_poly.pdbx_seq_one_letter_code
_entity_poly.pdbx_strand_id
1 'polypeptide(L)'
;VPPRPICPECHSREVELVEMKGKGKLAAYTVITVGTPLMVEEGFDREHPYCSGIVELEEGPRIIVRILGVDMTKPDQIKIGTPVTVEYQERVHGEEKKTFLAFKAVS
;
A
#
# COMPACT_ATOMS: atom_id res chain seq x y z
N VAL A 1 3.24 3.39 -10.39
CA VAL A 1 2.58 2.06 -10.45
C VAL A 1 3.03 1.41 -11.74
N PRO A 2 3.71 0.25 -11.73
CA PRO A 2 4.96 0.10 -12.46
C PRO A 2 4.83 0.61 -13.90
N PRO A 3 5.60 1.66 -14.27
CA PRO A 3 5.49 2.25 -15.58
C PRO A 3 5.70 1.15 -16.61
N ARG A 4 4.78 1.06 -17.57
CA ARG A 4 4.88 0.08 -18.64
C ARG A 4 5.61 0.74 -19.81
N PRO A 5 6.65 0.09 -20.37
CA PRO A 5 7.37 0.65 -21.53
C PRO A 5 6.57 0.58 -22.83
N ILE A 6 5.41 -0.09 -22.82
CA ILE A 6 4.55 -0.31 -23.97
C ILE A 6 3.10 -0.12 -23.52
N CYS A 7 2.33 0.67 -24.29
CA CYS A 7 0.91 0.84 -24.04
C CYS A 7 0.15 -0.47 -24.30
N PRO A 8 -0.67 -0.98 -23.35
CA PRO A 8 -1.43 -2.21 -23.55
C PRO A 8 -2.56 -2.07 -24.57
N GLU A 9 -3.01 -0.85 -24.87
CA GLU A 9 -4.13 -0.58 -25.79
C GLU A 9 -3.66 -0.42 -27.25
N CYS A 10 -2.56 0.32 -27.48
CA CYS A 10 -2.09 0.65 -28.83
C CYS A 10 -0.72 0.08 -29.19
N HIS A 11 -0.04 -0.61 -28.26
CA HIS A 11 1.30 -1.17 -28.42
C HIS A 11 2.42 -0.17 -28.79
N SER A 12 2.15 1.13 -28.72
CA SER A 12 3.16 2.18 -28.91
C SER A 12 4.18 2.17 -27.76
N ARG A 13 5.41 2.56 -28.10
CA ARG A 13 6.50 2.84 -27.15
C ARG A 13 6.61 4.34 -26.82
N GLU A 14 5.80 5.17 -27.47
CA GLU A 14 5.65 6.60 -27.15
C GLU A 14 4.80 6.72 -25.87
N VAL A 15 5.46 6.55 -24.72
CA VAL A 15 4.86 6.63 -23.39
C VAL A 15 5.55 7.71 -22.58
N GLU A 16 4.78 8.43 -21.77
CA GLU A 16 5.28 9.46 -20.88
C GLU A 16 5.18 9.03 -19.42
N LEU A 17 6.14 9.47 -18.61
CA LEU A 17 6.09 9.28 -17.16
C LEU A 17 5.22 10.38 -16.56
N VAL A 18 4.18 9.95 -15.85
CA VAL A 18 3.29 10.85 -15.12
C VAL A 18 3.50 10.62 -13.62
N GLU A 19 3.71 11.70 -12.89
CA GLU A 19 3.76 11.67 -11.43
C GLU A 19 2.36 11.44 -10.85
N MET A 20 2.24 10.48 -9.94
CA MET A 20 0.99 10.16 -9.26
C MET A 20 0.86 11.04 -8.02
N LYS A 21 -0.34 11.59 -7.76
CA LYS A 21 -0.62 12.48 -6.62
C LYS A 21 -0.50 11.80 -5.26
N GLY A 22 -0.46 10.46 -5.25
CA GLY A 22 -0.38 9.69 -4.02
C GLY A 22 -1.65 9.73 -3.17
N LYS A 23 -2.82 9.95 -3.79
CA LYS A 23 -4.13 9.93 -3.13
C LYS A 23 -5.00 8.84 -3.72
N GLY A 24 -5.86 8.26 -2.90
CA GLY A 24 -6.77 7.23 -3.35
C GLY A 24 -7.81 6.83 -2.31
N LYS A 25 -8.49 5.73 -2.60
CA LYS A 25 -9.49 5.12 -1.71
C LYS A 25 -9.17 3.65 -1.51
N LEU A 26 -9.42 3.15 -0.29
CA LEU A 26 -9.29 1.73 0.02
C LEU A 26 -10.38 0.93 -0.70
N ALA A 27 -10.01 0.10 -1.68
CA ALA A 27 -10.94 -0.70 -2.47
C ALA A 27 -11.19 -2.09 -1.87
N ALA A 28 -10.17 -2.68 -1.25
CA ALA A 28 -10.24 -3.95 -0.52
C ALA A 28 -9.09 -4.01 0.50
N TYR A 29 -9.19 -4.86 1.52
CA TYR A 29 -8.08 -5.11 2.43
C TYR A 29 -8.15 -6.50 3.04
N THR A 30 -7.02 -6.89 3.65
CA THR A 30 -6.92 -8.02 4.57
C THR A 30 -6.06 -7.61 5.77
N VAL A 31 -6.45 -8.07 6.96
CA VAL A 31 -5.61 -7.97 8.15
C VAL A 31 -4.87 -9.29 8.32
N ILE A 32 -3.54 -9.22 8.43
CA ILE A 32 -2.64 -10.37 8.41
C ILE A 32 -2.00 -10.51 9.79
N THR A 33 -2.24 -11.65 10.43
CA THR A 33 -1.73 -12.02 11.77
C THR A 33 -0.56 -13.01 11.71
N VAL A 34 -0.30 -13.58 10.52
CA VAL A 34 0.84 -14.49 10.28
C VAL A 34 1.55 -13.98 9.05
N GLY A 35 2.59 -13.18 9.27
CA GLY A 35 3.34 -12.50 8.23
C GLY A 35 4.41 -13.36 7.58
N THR A 36 4.97 -12.84 6.48
CA THR A 36 6.21 -13.34 5.89
C THR A 36 7.41 -13.00 6.78
N PRO A 37 8.59 -13.64 6.60
CA PRO A 37 9.76 -13.38 7.45
C PRO A 37 10.12 -11.90 7.60
N LEU A 38 10.05 -11.12 6.51
CA LEU A 38 10.27 -9.67 6.50
C LEU A 38 9.32 -8.93 7.46
N MET A 39 8.04 -9.31 7.47
CA MET A 39 7.05 -8.69 8.34
C MET A 39 7.24 -9.11 9.81
N VAL A 40 7.66 -10.34 10.06
CA VAL A 40 7.98 -10.81 11.41
C VAL A 40 9.19 -10.06 11.97
N GLU A 41 10.23 -9.81 11.16
CA GLU A 41 11.38 -8.98 11.56
C GLU A 41 10.99 -7.52 11.85
N GLU A 42 9.99 -6.98 11.14
CA GLU A 42 9.41 -5.66 11.43
C GLU A 42 8.54 -5.63 12.70
N GLY A 43 8.36 -6.76 13.39
CA GLY A 43 7.62 -6.86 14.65
C GLY A 43 6.13 -7.18 14.49
N PHE A 44 5.69 -7.64 13.31
CA PHE A 44 4.32 -8.08 13.13
C PHE A 44 4.13 -9.55 13.52
N ASP A 45 3.07 -9.81 14.29
CA ASP A 45 2.73 -11.13 14.78
C ASP A 45 1.21 -11.25 15.01
N ARG A 46 0.79 -12.24 15.81
CA ARG A 46 -0.63 -12.50 16.09
C ARG A 46 -1.27 -11.46 17.00
N GLU A 47 -0.47 -10.80 17.84
CA GLU A 47 -0.90 -9.73 18.74
C GLU A 47 -0.75 -8.35 18.08
N HIS A 48 0.17 -8.23 17.12
CA HIS A 48 0.46 -7.02 16.34
C HIS A 48 0.28 -7.27 14.83
N PRO A 49 -0.97 -7.42 14.35
CA PRO A 49 -1.22 -7.63 12.93
C PRO A 49 -0.99 -6.37 12.08
N TYR A 50 -0.81 -6.57 10.78
CA TYR A 50 -0.75 -5.47 9.79
C TYR A 50 -1.90 -5.54 8.79
N CYS A 51 -2.23 -4.39 8.21
CA CYS A 51 -3.24 -4.28 7.15
C CYS A 51 -2.58 -4.16 5.78
N SER A 52 -2.93 -5.07 4.87
CA SER A 52 -2.58 -4.99 3.44
C SER A 52 -3.83 -4.63 2.64
N GLY A 53 -3.76 -3.59 1.82
CA GLY A 53 -4.90 -3.03 1.11
C GLY A 53 -4.66 -2.85 -0.37
N ILE A 54 -5.74 -2.95 -1.13
CA ILE A 54 -5.82 -2.48 -2.50
C ILE A 54 -6.28 -1.03 -2.45
N VAL A 55 -5.44 -0.11 -2.93
CA VAL A 55 -5.78 1.30 -3.06
C VAL A 55 -6.08 1.60 -4.53
N GLU A 56 -7.26 2.14 -4.79
CA GLU A 56 -7.61 2.76 -6.06
C GLU A 56 -7.17 4.22 -6.02
N LEU A 57 -6.16 4.56 -6.82
CA LEU A 57 -5.64 5.92 -6.91
C LEU A 57 -6.61 6.83 -7.66
N GLU A 58 -6.57 8.13 -7.36
CA GLU A 58 -7.41 9.12 -8.07
C GLU A 58 -7.19 9.12 -9.60
N GLU A 59 -5.98 8.76 -10.04
CA GLU A 59 -5.62 8.64 -11.46
C GLU A 59 -6.18 7.36 -12.13
N GLY A 60 -6.74 6.42 -11.37
CA GLY A 60 -7.38 5.21 -11.87
C GLY A 60 -6.68 3.88 -11.56
N PRO A 61 -5.33 3.77 -11.56
CA PRO A 61 -4.66 2.50 -11.26
C PRO A 61 -4.93 2.00 -9.84
N ARG A 62 -4.89 0.67 -9.69
CA ARG A 62 -4.93 0.01 -8.38
C ARG A 62 -3.56 -0.52 -7.99
N ILE A 63 -3.22 -0.39 -6.71
CA ILE A 63 -1.97 -0.91 -6.13
C ILE A 63 -2.24 -1.67 -4.84
N ILE A 64 -1.35 -2.61 -4.53
CA ILE A 64 -1.33 -3.32 -3.26
C ILE A 64 -0.27 -2.69 -2.38
N VAL A 65 -0.65 -2.21 -1.20
CA VAL A 65 0.20 -1.47 -0.26
C VAL A 65 -0.20 -1.77 1.18
N ARG A 66 0.69 -1.46 2.13
CA ARG A 66 0.31 -1.45 3.55
C ARG A 66 -0.60 -0.26 3.86
N ILE A 67 -1.60 -0.50 4.70
CA ILE A 67 -2.52 0.53 5.18
C ILE A 67 -2.22 0.86 6.64
N LEU A 68 -1.96 2.14 6.90
CA LEU A 68 -1.64 2.70 8.21
C LEU A 68 -2.82 3.53 8.74
N GLY A 69 -2.81 3.79 10.05
CA GLY A 69 -3.84 4.63 10.68
C GLY A 69 -5.22 3.97 10.77
N VAL A 70 -5.27 2.63 10.74
CA VAL A 70 -6.48 1.83 10.92
C VAL A 70 -6.30 0.90 12.12
N ASP A 71 -7.40 0.60 12.83
CA ASP A 71 -7.38 -0.30 13.97
C ASP A 71 -7.39 -1.76 13.50
N MET A 72 -6.23 -2.43 13.54
CA MET A 72 -6.12 -3.83 13.11
C MET A 72 -6.77 -4.82 14.10
N THR A 73 -7.10 -4.40 15.33
CA THR A 73 -7.79 -5.25 16.31
C THR A 73 -9.30 -5.33 16.02
N LYS A 74 -9.84 -4.40 15.22
CA LYS A 74 -11.24 -4.33 14.80
C LYS A 74 -11.34 -4.24 13.28
N PRO A 75 -10.94 -5.30 12.55
CA PRO A 75 -10.92 -5.29 11.09
C PRO A 75 -12.28 -4.91 10.50
N ASP A 76 -13.38 -5.38 11.09
CA ASP A 76 -14.76 -5.07 10.69
C ASP A 76 -15.10 -3.57 10.66
N GLN A 77 -14.35 -2.74 11.40
CA GLN A 77 -14.53 -1.29 11.43
C GLN A 77 -13.74 -0.55 10.34
N ILE A 78 -12.82 -1.24 9.64
CA ILE A 78 -12.07 -0.67 8.52
C ILE A 78 -13.02 -0.57 7.31
N LYS A 79 -13.37 0.65 6.93
CA LYS A 79 -14.36 0.91 5.87
C LYS A 79 -13.73 0.90 4.49
N ILE A 80 -14.32 0.14 3.57
CA ILE A 80 -14.06 0.30 2.13
C ILE A 80 -14.49 1.71 1.70
N GLY A 81 -13.71 2.31 0.81
CA GLY A 81 -13.87 3.69 0.36
C GLY A 81 -13.16 4.73 1.23
N THR A 82 -12.54 4.34 2.34
CA THR A 82 -11.76 5.25 3.21
C THR A 82 -10.70 5.99 2.38
N PRO A 83 -10.65 7.33 2.43
CA PRO A 83 -9.60 8.11 1.80
C PRO A 83 -8.24 7.77 2.38
N VAL A 84 -7.25 7.62 1.52
CA VAL A 84 -5.88 7.32 1.91
C VAL A 84 -4.89 8.20 1.16
N THR A 85 -3.76 8.51 1.80
CA THR A 85 -2.65 9.25 1.20
C THR A 85 -1.34 8.47 1.34
N VAL A 86 -0.44 8.64 0.38
CA VAL A 86 0.88 8.01 0.39
C VAL A 86 1.67 8.42 1.64
N GLU A 87 2.35 7.45 2.25
CA GLU A 87 3.28 7.65 3.35
C GLU A 87 4.52 6.78 3.10
N TYR A 88 5.70 7.34 3.36
CA TYR A 88 6.96 6.62 3.24
C TYR A 88 7.45 6.23 4.62
N GLN A 89 7.67 4.95 4.83
CA GLN A 89 8.14 4.41 6.09
C GLN A 89 9.58 3.93 5.95
N GLU A 90 10.45 4.44 6.79
CA GLU A 90 11.80 3.91 6.92
C GLU A 90 11.79 2.71 7.88
N ARG A 91 12.50 1.66 7.49
CA ARG A 91 12.69 0.43 8.26
C ARG A 91 14.12 -0.03 8.16
N VAL A 92 14.60 -0.65 9.22
CA VAL A 92 15.91 -1.29 9.26
C VAL A 92 15.69 -2.79 9.07
N HIS A 93 16.41 -3.38 8.13
CA HIS A 93 16.36 -4.82 7.86
C HIS A 93 17.81 -5.32 7.79
N GLY A 94 18.24 -6.07 8.80
CA GLY A 94 19.67 -6.28 9.09
C GLY A 94 20.42 -4.96 9.34
N GLU A 95 21.49 -4.70 8.58
CA GLU A 95 22.30 -3.47 8.70
C GLU A 95 21.82 -2.35 7.74
N GLU A 96 20.86 -2.63 6.87
CA GLU A 96 20.41 -1.71 5.82
C GLU A 96 19.13 -0.97 6.20
N LYS A 97 19.12 0.35 5.99
CA LYS A 97 17.92 1.18 6.07
C LYS A 97 17.22 1.20 4.72
N LYS A 98 15.94 0.83 4.68
CA LYS A 98 15.10 0.81 3.46
C LYS A 98 13.85 1.65 3.64
N THR A 99 13.44 2.31 2.57
CA THR A 99 12.21 3.08 2.51
C THR A 99 11.12 2.26 1.82
N PHE A 100 10.01 2.07 2.53
CA PHE A 100 8.84 1.35 2.05
C PHE A 100 7.70 2.33 1.79
N LEU A 101 7.05 2.18 0.64
CA LEU A 101 5.82 2.91 0.34
C LEU A 101 4.63 2.23 1.03
N ALA A 102 3.83 3.04 1.72
CA ALA A 102 2.58 2.67 2.35
C ALA A 102 1.52 3.75 2.06
N PHE A 103 0.29 3.49 2.49
CA PHE A 103 -0.78 4.48 2.46
C PHE A 103 -1.40 4.59 3.86
N LYS A 104 -1.72 5.80 4.28
CA LYS A 104 -2.33 6.09 5.58
C LYS A 104 -3.76 6.57 5.40
N ALA A 105 -4.68 6.04 6.21
CA ALA A 105 -6.05 6.53 6.28
C ALA A 105 -6.08 8.00 6.71
N VAL A 106 -6.85 8.80 5.98
CA VAL A 106 -7.09 10.21 6.27
C VAL A 106 -8.48 10.30 6.89
N SER A 107 -8.56 10.84 8.11
CA SER A 107 -9.81 11.08 8.85
C SER A 107 -10.62 12.22 8.25
#